data_AF-A0A843L5H7-F1
#
_entry.id   AF-A0A843L5H7-F1
#
_cell.length_a   1.000
_cell.length_b   1.000
_cell.length_c   1.000
_cell.angle_alpha   90.00
_cell.angle_beta   90.00
_cell.angle_gamma   90.00
#
_symmetry.space_group_name_H-M   'P 1'
#
loop_
_entity.id
_entity.type
_entity.pdbx_description
1 polymer ?
#
loop_
_entity_poly.entity_id
_entity_poly.type
_entity_poly.pdbx_seq_one_letter_code
_entity_poly.pdbx_strand_id
1 'polypeptide(L)'
;MKPQRSEIIGRMVRFLDLDTDGLRRIVLESILDAGEFTVATLHDIVRRRLDVSRKAVASMVGYICSSLGILHVMQKSYRAPRSYVLRNEYADIARQVLAGP
;
A
#
# COMPACT_ATOMS: atom_id res chain seq x y z
N MET A 1 20.92 3.38 4.69
CA MET A 1 20.38 4.74 4.93
C MET A 1 18.87 4.67 4.83
N LYS A 2 18.11 5.25 5.76
CA LYS A 2 16.66 5.40 5.58
C LYS A 2 16.41 6.38 4.42
N PRO A 3 15.45 6.12 3.52
CA PRO A 3 15.11 7.07 2.47
C PRO A 3 14.69 8.40 3.10
N GLN A 4 15.09 9.50 2.47
CA GLN A 4 14.70 10.83 2.93
C GLN A 4 13.20 11.00 2.75
N ARG A 5 12.53 11.69 3.67
CA ARG A 5 11.07 11.85 3.67
C ARG A 5 10.52 12.40 2.34
N SER A 6 11.23 13.37 1.74
CA SER A 6 10.92 13.95 0.43
C SER A 6 10.94 12.91 -0.70
N GLU A 7 11.84 11.94 -0.63
CA GLU A 7 11.93 10.85 -1.60
C GLU A 7 10.69 9.94 -1.53
N ILE A 8 10.23 9.63 -0.32
CA ILE A 8 9.01 8.83 -0.11
C ILE A 8 7.77 9.56 -0.62
N ILE A 9 7.65 10.86 -0.33
CA ILE A 9 6.58 11.70 -0.89
C ILE A 9 6.59 11.60 -2.42
N GLY A 10 7.74 11.83 -3.05
CA GLY A 10 7.86 11.77 -4.52
C GLY A 10 7.58 10.39 -5.11
N ARG A 11 7.86 9.31 -4.39
CA ARG A 11 7.48 7.94 -4.81
C ARG A 11 5.97 7.73 -4.71
N MET A 12 5.33 8.17 -3.62
CA MET A 12 3.88 8.05 -3.42
C MET A 12 3.09 8.91 -4.41
N VAL A 13 3.52 10.14 -4.66
CA VAL A 13 2.88 11.01 -5.68
C VAL A 13 2.97 10.35 -7.05
N ARG A 14 4.16 9.94 -7.49
CA ARG A 14 4.32 9.22 -8.77
C ARG A 14 3.51 7.93 -8.85
N PHE A 15 3.35 7.24 -7.73
CA PHE A 15 2.49 6.07 -7.67
C PHE A 15 1.03 6.44 -7.96
N LEU A 16 0.50 7.49 -7.33
CA LEU A 16 -0.87 7.97 -7.57
C LEU A 16 -1.06 8.64 -8.94
N ASP A 17 -0.03 9.29 -9.51
CA ASP A 17 -0.10 9.87 -10.86
C ASP A 17 -0.32 8.82 -11.95
N LEU A 18 0.14 7.59 -11.71
CA LEU A 18 -0.07 6.47 -12.62
C LEU A 18 -1.45 5.79 -12.45
N ASP A 19 -2.31 6.33 -11.58
CA ASP A 19 -3.60 5.74 -11.25
C ASP A 19 -4.66 6.03 -12.31
N THR A 20 -4.77 5.15 -13.29
CA THR A 20 -5.71 5.28 -14.42
C THR A 20 -7.10 4.71 -14.13
N ASP A 21 -7.19 3.75 -13.22
CA ASP A 21 -8.40 2.95 -12.93
C ASP A 21 -8.89 3.10 -11.49
N GLY A 22 -8.22 3.93 -10.68
CA GLY A 22 -8.52 4.16 -9.27
C GLY A 22 -8.00 3.06 -8.34
N LEU A 23 -7.37 2.00 -8.85
CA LEU A 23 -6.89 0.89 -8.04
C LEU A 23 -5.81 1.36 -7.04
N ARG A 24 -4.89 2.22 -7.47
CA ARG A 24 -3.75 2.61 -6.64
C ARG A 24 -4.19 3.46 -5.46
N ARG A 25 -5.08 4.43 -5.70
CA ARG A 25 -5.69 5.25 -4.66
C ARG A 25 -6.48 4.39 -3.67
N ILE A 26 -7.37 3.52 -4.15
CA ILE A 26 -8.19 2.65 -3.28
C ILE A 26 -7.30 1.72 -2.45
N VAL A 27 -6.25 1.15 -3.04
CA VAL A 27 -5.30 0.29 -2.32
C VAL A 27 -4.56 1.08 -1.24
N LEU A 28 -4.07 2.29 -1.54
CA LEU A 28 -3.34 3.10 -0.57
C LEU A 28 -4.24 3.56 0.59
N GLU A 29 -5.48 3.97 0.29
CA GLU A 29 -6.51 4.25 1.30
C GLU A 29 -6.76 3.03 2.18
N SER A 30 -7.00 1.88 1.56
CA SER A 30 -7.29 0.64 2.30
C SER A 30 -6.12 0.21 3.19
N ILE A 31 -4.87 0.41 2.76
CA ILE A 31 -3.67 0.14 3.56
C ILE A 31 -3.58 1.08 4.76
N LEU A 32 -3.90 2.36 4.56
CA LEU A 32 -3.88 3.37 5.62
C LEU A 32 -4.89 3.04 6.73
N ASP A 33 -6.07 2.54 6.35
CA ASP A 33 -7.16 2.21 7.29
C ASP A 33 -7.02 0.83 7.94
N ALA A 34 -6.41 -0.16 7.26
CA ALA A 34 -6.44 -1.56 7.70
C ALA A 34 -5.50 -1.90 8.87
N GLY A 35 -4.46 -1.10 9.13
CA GLY A 35 -3.44 -1.44 10.12
C GLY A 35 -2.56 -2.63 9.68
N GLU A 36 -2.74 -3.80 10.29
CA GLU A 36 -2.11 -5.07 9.84
C GLU A 36 -3.01 -5.78 8.83
N PHE A 37 -2.48 -6.09 7.66
CA PHE A 37 -3.23 -6.75 6.59
C PHE A 37 -2.44 -7.86 5.92
N THR A 38 -3.15 -8.76 5.24
CA THR A 38 -2.58 -9.70 4.26
C THR A 38 -3.06 -9.33 2.87
N VAL A 39 -2.46 -9.91 1.82
CA VAL A 39 -2.99 -9.77 0.45
C VAL A 39 -4.45 -10.21 0.35
N ALA A 40 -4.84 -11.26 1.09
CA ALA A 40 -6.20 -11.76 1.08
C ALA A 40 -7.18 -10.73 1.68
N THR A 41 -6.88 -10.23 2.88
CA THR A 41 -7.75 -9.26 3.55
C THR A 41 -7.82 -7.93 2.78
N LEU A 42 -6.70 -7.49 2.20
CA LEU A 42 -6.69 -6.28 1.38
C LEU A 42 -7.53 -6.47 0.10
N HIS A 43 -7.43 -7.61 -0.56
CA HIS A 43 -8.27 -7.93 -1.71
C HIS A 43 -9.75 -7.91 -1.35
N ASP A 44 -10.12 -8.48 -0.20
CA ASP A 44 -11.50 -8.46 0.32
C ASP A 44 -12.05 -7.06 0.58
N ILE A 45 -11.19 -6.10 0.96
CA ILE A 45 -11.57 -4.70 1.15
C ILE A 45 -11.72 -4.00 -0.21
N VAL A 46 -10.70 -4.11 -1.07
CA VAL A 46 -10.64 -3.40 -2.35
C VAL A 46 -11.74 -3.88 -3.30
N ARG A 47 -12.03 -5.19 -3.34
CA ARG A 47 -13.03 -5.78 -4.25
C ARG A 47 -14.46 -5.27 -4.01
N ARG A 48 -14.72 -4.64 -2.86
CA ARG A 48 -16.02 -4.01 -2.55
C ARG A 48 -16.22 -2.69 -3.28
N ARG A 49 -15.14 -2.07 -3.76
CA ARG A 49 -15.12 -0.76 -4.43
C ARG A 49 -14.74 -0.84 -5.90
N LEU A 50 -13.98 -1.86 -6.29
CA LEU A 50 -13.47 -2.04 -7.65
C LEU A 50 -13.40 -3.53 -7.99
N ASP A 51 -13.88 -3.93 -9.17
CA ASP A 51 -13.70 -5.31 -9.62
C ASP A 51 -12.23 -5.59 -9.94
N VAL A 52 -11.55 -6.30 -9.03
CA VAL A 52 -10.12 -6.55 -9.11
C VAL A 52 -9.79 -7.98 -8.71
N SER A 53 -8.83 -8.58 -9.40
CA SER A 53 -8.33 -9.90 -9.04
C SER A 53 -7.39 -9.85 -7.83
N ARG A 54 -7.35 -10.94 -7.06
CA ARG A 54 -6.38 -11.10 -5.97
C ARG A 54 -4.93 -10.98 -6.45
N LYS A 55 -4.65 -11.43 -7.68
CA LYS A 55 -3.32 -11.34 -8.30
C LYS A 55 -2.92 -9.89 -8.54
N ALA A 56 -3.82 -9.06 -9.05
CA ALA A 56 -3.55 -7.63 -9.24
C ALA A 56 -3.26 -6.92 -7.91
N VAL A 57 -4.03 -7.22 -6.86
CA VAL A 57 -3.75 -6.70 -5.50
C VAL A 57 -2.40 -7.20 -4.98
N ALA A 58 -2.06 -8.48 -5.18
CA ALA A 58 -0.76 -9.02 -4.79
C ALA A 58 0.41 -8.31 -5.50
N SER A 59 0.29 -8.07 -6.81
CA SER A 59 1.26 -7.30 -7.58
C SER A 59 1.38 -5.86 -7.06
N MET A 60 0.26 -5.24 -6.70
CA MET A 60 0.25 -3.89 -6.13
C MET A 60 0.97 -3.82 -4.78
N VAL A 61 0.69 -4.77 -3.88
CA VAL A 61 1.41 -4.88 -2.59
C VAL A 61 2.90 -5.11 -2.82
N GLY A 62 3.27 -5.95 -3.79
CA GLY A 62 4.66 -6.16 -4.18
C GLY A 62 5.35 -4.87 -4.64
N TYR A 63 4.70 -4.10 -5.51
CA TYR A 63 5.20 -2.79 -5.94
C TYR A 63 5.36 -1.82 -4.76
N ILE A 64 4.38 -1.77 -3.85
CA ILE A 64 4.43 -0.91 -2.67
C ILE A 64 5.60 -1.30 -1.74
N CYS A 65 5.86 -2.60 -1.58
CA CYS A 65 7.03 -3.07 -0.83
C CYS A 65 8.35 -2.70 -1.53
N SER A 66 8.47 -2.96 -2.82
CA SER A 66 9.75 -2.86 -3.55
C SER A 66 10.09 -1.45 -4.02
N SER A 67 9.11 -0.69 -4.50
CA SER A 67 9.33 0.62 -5.14
C SER A 67 9.06 1.78 -4.18
N LEU A 68 8.00 1.69 -3.36
CA LEU A 68 7.70 2.73 -2.37
C LEU A 68 8.51 2.52 -1.09
N GLY A 69 8.61 1.28 -0.61
CA GLY A 69 9.36 0.94 0.60
C GLY A 69 8.65 1.32 1.90
N ILE A 70 7.33 1.52 1.84
CA ILE A 70 6.55 2.12 2.93
C ILE A 70 5.94 1.09 3.90
N LEU A 71 5.99 -0.19 3.54
CA LEU A 71 5.44 -1.28 4.33
C LEU A 71 6.52 -1.94 5.20
N HIS A 72 6.10 -2.42 6.36
CA HIS A 72 6.83 -3.41 7.15
C HIS A 72 6.23 -4.78 6.87
N VAL A 73 7.06 -5.75 6.46
CA VAL A 73 6.61 -7.12 6.17
C VAL A 73 6.83 -7.97 7.41
N MET A 74 5.76 -8.61 7.87
CA MET A 74 5.76 -9.49 9.02
C MET A 74 5.53 -10.93 8.58
N GLN A 75 6.34 -11.84 9.12
CA GLN A 75 6.15 -13.27 8.94
C GLN A 75 6.18 -13.94 10.31
N LYS A 76 4.99 -14.19 10.87
CA LYS A 76 4.85 -14.79 12.21
C LYS A 76 5.40 -16.21 12.27
N SER A 77 5.34 -16.96 11.17
CA SER A 77 5.98 -18.25 10.99
C SER A 77 6.15 -18.58 9.51
N TYR A 78 6.98 -19.58 9.17
CA TYR A 78 7.20 -20.00 7.78
C TYR A 78 5.90 -20.46 7.08
N ARG A 79 4.96 -21.04 7.84
CA ARG A 79 3.67 -21.55 7.33
C ARG A 79 2.57 -20.50 7.31
N ALA A 80 2.75 -19.38 8.00
CA ALA A 80 1.75 -18.33 8.06
C ALA A 80 1.81 -17.43 6.81
N PRO A 81 0.66 -16.91 6.34
CA PRO A 81 0.64 -15.87 5.33
C PRO A 81 1.48 -14.67 5.78
N ARG A 82 2.21 -14.04 4.84
CA ARG A 82 2.87 -12.76 5.11
C ARG A 82 1.80 -11.71 5.41
N SER A 83 2.00 -10.97 6.49
CA SER A 83 1.25 -9.77 6.80
C SER A 83 2.12 -8.53 6.60
N TYR A 84 1.45 -7.40 6.50
CA TYR A 84 2.01 -6.13 6.13
C TYR A 84 1.40 -5.06 7.02
N VAL A 85 2.20 -4.07 7.38
CA VAL A 85 1.75 -2.89 8.14
C VAL A 85 2.34 -1.66 7.48
N LEU A 86 1.54 -0.59 7.34
CA LEU A 86 2.08 0.70 6.95
C LEU A 86 3.00 1.24 8.05
N ARG A 87 4.24 1.60 7.72
CA ARG A 87 5.16 2.16 8.70
C ARG A 87 4.60 3.48 9.21
N ASN A 88 4.50 3.63 10.54
CA ASN A 88 3.93 4.82 11.17
C ASN A 88 4.57 6.13 10.70
N GLU A 89 5.88 6.13 10.44
CA GLU A 89 6.63 7.29 9.92
C GLU A 89 6.18 7.79 8.53
N TYR A 90 5.37 7.00 7.81
CA TYR A 90 4.85 7.34 6.48
C TYR A 90 3.32 7.47 6.45
N ALA A 91 2.62 7.29 7.57
CA ALA A 91 1.16 7.34 7.61
C ALA A 91 0.62 8.77 7.37
N ASP A 92 1.30 9.78 7.90
CA ASP A 92 0.95 11.18 7.68
C ASP A 92 1.24 11.61 6.23
N ILE A 93 2.33 11.09 5.64
CA ILE A 93 2.63 11.30 4.22
C ILE A 93 1.54 10.70 3.34
N ALA A 94 1.14 9.46 3.60
CA ALA A 94 0.08 8.78 2.85
C ALA A 94 -1.24 9.58 2.89
N ARG A 95 -1.60 10.14 4.06
CA ARG A 95 -2.77 11.03 4.18
C ARG A 95 -2.62 12.30 3.34
N GLN A 96 -1.46 12.94 3.40
CA GLN A 96 -1.19 14.17 2.66
C GLN A 96 -1.28 13.95 1.14
N VAL A 97 -0.68 12.88 0.61
CA VAL A 97 -0.72 12.62 -0.84
C VAL A 97 -2.11 12.18 -1.31
N LEU A 98 -2.88 11.49 -0.47
CA LEU A 98 -4.24 11.05 -0.81
C LEU A 98 -5.23 12.21 -0.86
N ALA A 99 -5.07 13.20 0.03
CA ALA A 99 -5.88 14.41 0.06
C ALA A 99 -5.78 15.24 -1.24
N GLY A 100 -4.71 15.04 -2.02
CA GLY A 100 -4.43 15.82 -3.22
C GLY A 100 -3.90 17.23 -2.89
N PRO A 101 -3.47 17.99 -3.91
CA PRO A 101 -3.33 19.44 -3.79
C PRO A 101 -4.68 20.14 -3.54
#